data_AF-A0A550GV39-F1
#
_entry.id   AF-A0A550GV39-F1
#
_cell.length_a   1.000
_cell.length_b   1.000
_cell.length_c   1.000
_cell.angle_alpha   90.00
_cell.angle_beta   90.00
_cell.angle_gamma   90.00
#
_symmetry.space_group_name_H-M   'P 1'
#
loop_
_entity.id
_entity.type
_entity.pdbx_description
1 polymer ?
#
loop_
_entity_poly.entity_id
_entity_poly.type
_entity_poly.pdbx_seq_one_letter_code
_entity_poly.pdbx_strand_id
1 'polypeptide(L)'
;MKKAAKATISFVIGFLVIAVLIVDYGLTNHSQSDEKNFKNSMAPTPTPLPPLPTISPSPNLPVASLRTTFSNAPCSFEIKSPSNMTCTSNSVILSVTGFVFGARNINLSLSYSVDGKGKVPLSIDPKPPEDHFSFIGHYSESVTITGLSDGAHRIVVFGNLKVNGVSEFGEVVVYFIINRNPVRLWTNIII
;
A
#
# COMPACT_ATOMS: atom_id res chain seq x y z
N MET A 1 14.08 -19.85 53.33
CA MET A 1 13.02 -18.84 53.13
C MET A 1 13.67 -17.48 52.89
N LYS A 2 13.71 -17.00 51.64
CA LYS A 2 14.08 -15.61 51.31
C LYS A 2 13.06 -15.09 50.28
N LYS A 3 12.43 -13.97 50.64
CA LYS A 3 11.36 -13.30 49.90
C LYS A 3 11.95 -12.40 48.80
N ALA A 4 11.20 -12.33 47.70
CA ALA A 4 10.91 -11.19 46.82
C ALA A 4 12.05 -10.47 46.07
N ALA A 5 11.93 -10.44 44.73
CA ALA A 5 11.56 -9.22 44.01
C ALA A 5 10.99 -9.59 42.62
N LYS A 6 9.69 -9.36 42.41
CA LYS A 6 9.04 -9.37 41.10
C LYS A 6 9.18 -7.94 40.54
N ALA A 7 9.96 -7.78 39.47
CA ALA A 7 10.00 -6.53 38.73
C ALA A 7 8.92 -6.59 37.62
N THR A 8 7.88 -5.79 37.78
CA THR A 8 6.85 -5.55 36.77
C THR A 8 7.34 -4.40 35.89
N ILE A 9 7.68 -4.68 34.63
CA ILE A 9 8.04 -3.64 33.65
C ILE A 9 6.78 -3.35 32.81
N SER A 10 6.18 -2.19 33.05
CA SER A 10 5.10 -1.63 32.23
C SER A 10 5.66 -1.13 30.91
N PHE A 11 5.20 -1.69 29.79
CA PHE A 11 5.41 -1.15 28.45
C PHE A 11 4.43 -0.02 28.20
N VAL A 12 4.95 1.20 28.08
CA VAL A 12 4.19 2.38 27.62
C VAL A 12 4.15 2.35 26.09
N ILE A 13 2.96 2.13 25.55
CA ILE A 13 2.65 2.22 24.12
C ILE A 13 2.55 3.72 23.77
N GLY A 14 3.56 4.24 23.08
CA GLY A 14 3.54 5.57 22.48
C GLY A 14 3.08 5.49 21.02
N PHE A 15 1.80 5.75 20.77
CA PHE A 15 1.29 6.08 19.44
C PHE A 15 1.83 7.46 19.04
N LEU A 16 2.67 7.52 18.00
CA LEU A 16 3.04 8.78 17.35
C LEU A 16 2.54 8.75 15.91
N VAL A 17 1.46 9.49 15.65
CA VAL A 17 0.87 9.77 14.35
C VAL A 17 1.05 11.27 14.09
N ILE A 18 1.95 11.68 13.19
CA ILE A 18 1.99 13.04 12.60
C ILE A 18 2.59 12.88 11.19
N ALA A 19 1.75 12.80 10.15
CA ALA A 19 1.24 13.87 9.28
C ALA A 19 2.22 14.27 8.16
N VAL A 20 1.76 13.97 6.94
CA VAL A 20 2.37 14.28 5.64
C VAL A 20 2.34 15.79 5.42
N LEU A 21 3.51 16.41 5.21
CA LEU A 21 3.60 17.76 4.62
C LEU A 21 3.85 17.61 3.13
N ILE A 22 2.83 17.98 2.34
CA ILE A 22 2.95 18.24 0.91
C ILE A 22 3.74 19.55 0.78
N VAL A 23 4.92 19.46 0.17
CA VAL A 23 5.71 20.61 -0.24
C VAL A 23 5.04 21.19 -1.47
N ASP A 24 4.36 22.31 -1.29
CA ASP A 24 3.83 23.14 -2.36
C ASP A 24 5.01 23.82 -3.05
N TYR A 25 5.20 23.52 -4.34
CA TYR A 25 6.21 24.15 -5.17
C TYR A 25 5.79 25.60 -5.44
N GLY A 26 6.68 26.54 -5.11
CA GLY A 26 6.48 27.94 -5.38
C GLY A 26 6.36 28.26 -6.87
N LEU A 27 5.66 29.35 -7.17
CA LEU A 27 5.99 30.29 -8.24
C LEU A 27 5.25 31.60 -7.95
N THR A 28 5.92 32.45 -7.18
CA THR A 28 5.64 33.88 -7.08
C THR A 28 6.07 34.53 -8.40
N ASN A 29 5.13 35.13 -9.14
CA ASN A 29 5.45 36.13 -10.14
C ASN A 29 4.33 37.18 -10.21
N HIS A 30 4.68 38.38 -9.73
CA HIS A 30 4.50 39.67 -10.41
C HIS A 30 3.38 39.75 -11.46
N SER A 31 2.38 40.61 -11.26
CA SER A 31 2.47 41.97 -11.79
C SER A 31 1.24 42.82 -11.45
N GLN A 32 1.59 44.08 -11.24
CA GLN A 32 0.81 45.23 -10.87
C GLN A 32 -0.21 45.62 -11.95
N SER A 33 -1.33 46.15 -11.47
CA SER A 33 -2.44 46.74 -12.20
C SER A 33 -2.01 47.85 -13.16
N ASP A 34 -2.47 47.77 -14.42
CA ASP A 34 -2.65 48.94 -15.28
C ASP A 34 -4.07 48.91 -15.85
N GLU A 35 -4.89 49.82 -15.31
CA GLU A 35 -6.25 50.10 -15.71
C GLU A 35 -6.23 51.00 -16.96
N LYS A 36 -6.59 50.45 -18.12
CA LYS A 36 -6.88 51.25 -19.32
C LYS A 36 -8.21 50.84 -19.94
N ASN A 37 -9.19 51.72 -19.74
CA ASN A 37 -10.26 52.12 -20.65
C ASN A 37 -10.34 51.36 -21.99
N PHE A 38 -11.36 50.51 -22.14
CA PHE A 38 -11.94 50.22 -23.44
C PHE A 38 -13.46 50.40 -23.42
N LYS A 39 -13.90 51.30 -24.30
CA LYS A 39 -15.28 51.61 -24.65
C LYS A 39 -16.00 50.38 -25.22
N ASN A 40 -17.26 50.25 -24.83
CA ASN A 40 -18.39 49.56 -25.48
C ASN A 40 -18.08 48.79 -26.79
N SER A 41 -18.17 47.47 -26.71
CA SER A 41 -18.51 46.60 -27.84
C SER A 41 -19.41 45.49 -27.31
N MET A 42 -20.65 45.42 -27.78
CA MET A 42 -21.57 44.33 -27.46
C MET A 42 -21.01 43.04 -28.06
N ALA A 43 -20.42 42.19 -27.21
CA ALA A 43 -20.05 40.83 -27.59
C ALA A 43 -21.32 39.98 -27.78
N PRO A 44 -21.37 39.11 -28.80
CA PRO A 44 -22.45 38.13 -28.94
C PRO A 44 -22.47 37.20 -27.71
N THR A 45 -23.68 36.83 -27.29
CA THR A 45 -23.93 35.92 -26.18
C THR A 45 -23.02 34.68 -26.27
N PRO A 46 -22.19 34.38 -25.24
CA PRO A 46 -21.33 33.21 -25.27
C PRO A 46 -22.21 31.96 -25.34
N THR A 47 -21.99 31.15 -26.37
CA THR A 47 -22.58 29.81 -26.51
C THR A 47 -22.29 29.02 -25.23
N PRO A 48 -23.28 28.32 -24.65
CA PRO A 48 -23.04 27.47 -23.49
C PRO A 48 -21.91 26.49 -23.80
N LEU A 49 -20.85 26.53 -22.98
CA LEU A 49 -19.79 25.53 -23.05
C LEU A 49 -20.43 24.15 -22.88
N PRO A 50 -20.02 23.14 -23.67
CA PRO A 50 -20.47 21.77 -23.44
C PRO A 50 -20.16 21.39 -21.99
N PRO A 51 -21.07 20.65 -21.33
CA PRO A 51 -20.85 20.25 -19.94
C PRO A 51 -19.51 19.53 -19.84
N LEU A 52 -18.67 20.01 -18.91
CA LEU A 52 -17.38 19.41 -18.61
C LEU A 52 -17.59 17.91 -18.36
N PRO A 53 -16.86 17.00 -19.03
CA PRO A 53 -17.00 15.58 -18.80
C PRO A 53 -16.77 15.32 -17.31
N THR A 54 -17.82 14.86 -16.63
CA THR A 54 -17.76 14.54 -15.21
C THR A 54 -16.84 13.35 -15.08
N ILE A 55 -15.64 13.58 -14.55
CA ILE A 55 -14.69 12.51 -14.23
C ILE A 55 -15.39 11.66 -13.17
N SER A 56 -15.77 10.44 -13.52
CA SER A 56 -16.36 9.50 -12.57
C SER A 56 -15.37 9.32 -11.41
N PRO A 57 -15.81 9.47 -10.15
CA PRO A 57 -14.91 9.31 -9.02
C PRO A 57 -14.28 7.93 -9.08
N SER A 58 -12.94 7.88 -8.95
CA SER A 58 -12.21 6.64 -8.80
C SER A 58 -12.93 5.74 -7.79
N PRO A 59 -13.12 4.44 -8.06
CA PRO A 59 -13.77 3.56 -7.11
C PRO A 59 -13.05 3.71 -5.75
N ASN A 60 -13.80 4.07 -4.71
CA ASN A 60 -13.26 4.15 -3.36
C ASN A 60 -12.86 2.74 -2.94
N LEU A 61 -11.59 2.38 -3.11
CA LEU A 61 -11.06 1.11 -2.64
C LEU A 61 -11.11 1.10 -1.10
N PRO A 62 -11.40 -0.06 -0.47
CA PRO A 62 -11.36 -0.16 0.98
C PRO A 62 -9.97 0.20 1.51
N VAL A 63 -9.93 0.69 2.76
CA VAL A 63 -8.66 0.93 3.46
C VAL A 63 -7.93 -0.41 3.61
N ALA A 64 -6.75 -0.51 3.00
CA ALA A 64 -5.91 -1.68 3.06
C ALA A 64 -5.15 -1.73 4.39
N SER A 65 -5.04 -2.92 4.98
CA SER A 65 -4.00 -3.17 5.98
C SER A 65 -2.77 -3.60 5.23
N LEU A 66 -1.64 -2.91 5.45
CA LEU A 66 -0.38 -3.22 4.77
C LEU A 66 0.58 -4.04 5.62
N ARG A 67 0.36 -4.16 6.94
CA ARG A 67 1.29 -4.79 7.87
C ARG A 67 0.57 -5.61 8.92
N THR A 68 1.22 -6.69 9.36
CA THR A 68 0.82 -7.41 10.58
C THR A 68 2.03 -7.79 11.42
N THR A 69 1.82 -7.88 12.73
CA THR A 69 2.82 -8.26 13.74
C THR A 69 2.28 -9.40 14.57
N PHE A 70 3.15 -10.34 14.92
CA PHE A 70 2.77 -11.45 15.80
C PHE A 70 3.02 -11.08 17.27
N SER A 71 2.15 -11.57 18.15
CA SER A 71 2.20 -11.34 19.58
C SER A 71 3.11 -12.32 20.32
N ASN A 72 3.24 -13.55 19.81
CA ASN A 72 4.04 -14.61 20.43
C ASN A 72 5.54 -14.51 20.12
N ALA A 73 5.92 -13.71 19.13
CA ALA A 73 7.31 -13.34 18.85
C ALA A 73 7.36 -12.00 18.10
N PRO A 74 8.44 -11.21 18.24
CA PRO A 74 8.65 -10.01 17.44
C PRO A 74 8.97 -10.38 15.99
N CYS A 75 7.96 -10.82 15.26
CA CYS A 75 7.99 -11.13 13.84
C CYS A 75 6.92 -10.29 13.15
N SER A 76 7.16 -9.89 11.90
CA SER A 76 6.16 -9.16 11.13
C SER A 76 6.32 -9.38 9.63
N PHE A 77 5.24 -9.08 8.90
CA PHE A 77 5.28 -8.99 7.45
C PHE A 77 4.43 -7.82 6.96
N GLU A 78 4.81 -7.28 5.81
CA GLU A 78 4.22 -6.11 5.18
C GLU A 78 4.15 -6.30 3.67
N ILE A 79 3.03 -5.89 3.06
CA ILE A 79 2.89 -5.80 1.60
C ILE A 79 3.40 -4.44 1.15
N LYS A 80 4.45 -4.43 0.32
CA LYS A 80 5.00 -3.22 -0.32
C LYS A 80 4.32 -2.90 -1.65
N SER A 81 3.81 -3.92 -2.33
CA SER A 81 3.09 -3.77 -3.60
C SER A 81 2.12 -4.93 -3.79
N PRO A 82 0.94 -4.72 -4.40
CA PRO A 82 0.40 -3.41 -4.81
C PRO A 82 -0.16 -2.60 -3.64
N SER A 83 -0.12 -1.27 -3.72
CA SER A 83 -0.64 -0.37 -2.69
C SER A 83 -1.80 0.48 -3.23
N ASN A 84 -3.02 -0.07 -3.22
CA ASN A 84 -4.25 0.66 -3.61
C ASN A 84 -4.12 1.43 -4.93
N MET A 85 -3.58 0.76 -5.96
CA MET A 85 -3.27 1.37 -7.26
C MET A 85 -4.19 0.89 -8.39
N THR A 86 -4.19 1.62 -9.50
CA THR A 86 -4.75 1.16 -10.77
C THR A 86 -3.62 0.77 -11.71
N CYS A 87 -3.63 -0.47 -12.19
CA CYS A 87 -2.68 -1.01 -13.15
C CYS A 87 -3.28 -0.99 -14.56
N THR A 88 -2.47 -0.66 -15.56
CA THR A 88 -2.86 -0.73 -16.98
C THR A 88 -2.48 -2.06 -17.64
N SER A 89 -1.71 -2.92 -16.95
CA SER A 89 -1.36 -4.29 -17.35
C SER A 89 -2.32 -5.32 -16.75
N ASN A 90 -2.43 -6.51 -17.36
CA ASN A 90 -3.16 -7.67 -16.78
C ASN A 90 -2.34 -8.42 -15.70
N SER A 91 -1.36 -7.76 -15.12
CA SER A 91 -0.42 -8.33 -14.17
C SER A 91 -0.05 -7.32 -13.10
N VAL A 92 0.26 -7.82 -11.91
CA VAL A 92 0.71 -7.01 -10.77
C VAL A 92 1.84 -7.73 -10.05
N ILE A 93 2.78 -6.96 -9.49
CA ILE A 93 3.84 -7.50 -8.64
C ILE A 93 3.34 -7.45 -7.20
N LEU A 94 3.24 -8.61 -6.57
CA LEU A 94 3.09 -8.73 -5.13
C LEU A 94 4.49 -8.72 -4.51
N SER A 95 4.79 -7.70 -3.72
CA SER A 95 6.06 -7.59 -2.99
C SER A 95 5.78 -7.62 -1.49
N VAL A 96 6.42 -8.54 -0.78
CA VAL A 96 6.24 -8.75 0.66
C VAL A 96 7.59 -8.68 1.34
N THR A 97 7.67 -7.90 2.41
CA THR A 97 8.87 -7.75 3.23
C THR A 97 8.56 -8.03 4.68
N GLY A 98 9.56 -8.43 5.45
CA GLY A 98 9.38 -8.56 6.89
C GLY A 98 10.65 -8.90 7.62
N PHE A 99 10.46 -9.28 8.87
CA PHE A 99 11.54 -9.76 9.71
C PHE A 99 11.08 -10.87 10.64
N VAL A 100 12.01 -11.76 10.97
CA VAL A 100 11.86 -12.84 11.92
C VAL A 100 12.96 -12.71 12.96
N PHE A 101 12.59 -12.77 14.23
CA PHE A 101 13.58 -12.87 15.30
C PHE A 101 14.05 -14.33 15.45
N GLY A 102 15.36 -14.53 15.45
CA GLY A 102 16.10 -15.78 15.54
C GLY A 102 16.13 -16.38 16.95
N ALA A 103 14.96 -16.55 17.57
CA ALA A 103 14.87 -17.54 18.64
C ALA A 103 14.92 -18.95 18.01
N ARG A 104 15.61 -19.89 18.69
CA ARG A 104 15.57 -21.30 18.29
C ARG A 104 14.11 -21.76 18.29
N ASN A 105 13.67 -22.44 17.24
CA ASN A 105 12.29 -22.95 17.03
C ASN A 105 11.23 -21.94 16.59
N ILE A 106 11.62 -20.88 15.87
CA ILE A 106 10.67 -20.02 15.14
C ILE A 106 10.62 -20.45 13.68
N ASN A 107 9.41 -20.68 13.16
CA ASN A 107 9.15 -20.93 11.76
C ASN A 107 8.02 -20.02 11.29
N LEU A 108 8.32 -19.13 10.34
CA LEU A 108 7.32 -18.33 9.65
C LEU A 108 7.05 -18.96 8.29
N SER A 109 5.79 -19.04 7.90
CA SER A 109 5.40 -19.43 6.54
C SER A 109 4.41 -18.41 6.01
N LEU A 110 4.60 -17.99 4.76
CA LEU A 110 3.74 -17.04 4.08
C LEU A 110 3.03 -17.70 2.89
N SER A 111 1.82 -17.25 2.62
CA SER A 111 1.07 -17.62 1.41
C SER A 111 0.19 -16.46 0.99
N TYR A 112 -0.23 -16.42 -0.27
CA TYR A 112 -1.14 -15.41 -0.78
C TYR A 112 -2.34 -16.03 -1.49
N SER A 113 -3.42 -15.26 -1.58
CA SER A 113 -4.62 -15.58 -2.35
C SER A 113 -5.08 -14.34 -3.11
N VAL A 114 -5.51 -14.55 -4.36
CA VAL A 114 -6.07 -13.50 -5.22
C VAL A 114 -7.56 -13.75 -5.38
N ASP A 115 -8.39 -12.77 -5.02
CA ASP A 115 -9.85 -12.85 -5.10
C ASP A 115 -10.46 -14.08 -4.41
N GLY A 116 -9.79 -14.58 -3.36
CA GLY A 116 -10.19 -15.79 -2.63
C GLY A 116 -9.90 -17.10 -3.36
N LYS A 117 -9.18 -17.09 -4.49
CA LYS A 117 -8.79 -18.28 -5.23
C LYS A 117 -7.54 -18.90 -4.62
N GLY A 118 -7.71 -20.07 -3.99
CA GLY A 118 -6.61 -20.91 -3.48
C GLY A 118 -5.65 -20.19 -2.52
N LYS A 119 -4.68 -20.92 -1.98
CA LYS A 119 -3.53 -20.32 -1.28
C LYS A 119 -2.27 -20.78 -1.99
N VAL A 120 -1.44 -19.84 -2.40
CA VAL A 120 -0.16 -20.09 -3.07
C VAL A 120 0.96 -19.78 -2.07
N PRO A 121 1.87 -20.72 -1.78
CA PRO A 121 2.98 -20.46 -0.86
C PRO A 121 3.94 -19.40 -1.41
N LEU A 122 4.44 -18.55 -0.52
CA LEU A 122 5.57 -17.66 -0.81
C LEU A 122 6.83 -18.28 -0.23
N SER A 123 7.88 -18.37 -1.06
CA SER A 123 9.18 -18.83 -0.58
C SER A 123 9.81 -17.70 0.22
N ILE A 124 9.91 -17.86 1.53
CA ILE A 124 10.68 -16.94 2.36
C ILE A 124 12.04 -17.56 2.64
N ASP A 125 13.09 -16.85 2.24
CA ASP A 125 14.45 -17.19 2.63
C ASP A 125 14.95 -16.04 3.53
N PRO A 126 14.87 -16.19 4.86
CA PRO A 126 15.38 -15.18 5.77
C PRO A 126 16.88 -15.06 5.55
N LYS A 127 17.31 -13.92 5.02
CA LYS A 127 18.74 -13.67 4.89
C LYS A 127 19.32 -13.65 6.29
N PRO A 128 20.29 -14.53 6.61
CA PRO A 128 21.01 -14.41 7.86
C PRO A 128 21.66 -13.03 7.85
N PRO A 129 21.62 -12.30 8.96
CA PRO A 129 22.28 -11.02 9.03
C PRO A 129 23.78 -11.22 8.81
N GLU A 130 24.39 -10.32 8.05
CA GLU A 130 25.83 -10.36 7.70
C GLU A 130 26.73 -10.26 8.94
N ASP A 131 26.17 -9.80 10.07
CA ASP A 131 26.85 -9.70 11.36
C ASP A 131 26.47 -10.84 12.30
N HIS A 132 27.49 -11.54 12.81
CA HIS A 132 27.43 -12.72 13.69
C HIS A 132 26.65 -12.56 15.02
N PHE A 133 26.08 -11.39 15.30
CA PHE A 133 25.33 -11.09 16.53
C PHE A 133 23.88 -10.69 16.31
N SER A 134 23.40 -10.57 15.08
CA SER A 134 22.01 -10.21 14.86
C SER A 134 21.12 -11.46 14.95
N PHE A 135 20.20 -11.41 15.89
CA PHE A 135 19.10 -12.34 16.04
C PHE A 135 17.91 -11.91 15.16
N ILE A 136 18.10 -11.11 14.11
CA ILE A 136 17.02 -10.62 13.24
C ILE A 136 17.35 -11.02 11.80
N GLY A 137 16.54 -11.89 11.23
CA GLY A 137 16.55 -12.21 9.80
C GLY A 137 15.54 -11.35 9.06
N HIS A 138 15.98 -10.66 8.01
CA HIS A 138 15.11 -9.92 7.11
C HIS A 138 14.83 -10.76 5.85
N TYR A 139 13.62 -10.65 5.32
CA TYR A 139 13.27 -11.26 4.04
C TYR A 139 12.52 -10.25 3.17
N SER A 140 12.66 -10.45 1.87
CA SER A 140 11.96 -9.70 0.84
C SER A 140 11.69 -10.67 -0.30
N GLU A 141 10.41 -10.87 -0.61
CA GLU A 141 9.96 -11.78 -1.65
C GLU A 141 9.07 -11.02 -2.63
N SER A 142 9.13 -11.37 -3.91
CA SER A 142 8.28 -10.73 -4.92
C SER A 142 7.84 -11.72 -5.99
N VAL A 143 6.55 -11.73 -6.29
CA VAL A 143 5.94 -12.62 -7.28
C VAL A 143 5.11 -11.82 -8.27
N THR A 144 5.20 -12.18 -9.55
CA THR A 144 4.35 -11.58 -10.59
C THR A 144 3.07 -12.39 -10.73
N ILE A 145 1.94 -11.77 -10.42
CA ILE A 145 0.61 -12.33 -10.61
C ILE A 145 0.14 -11.90 -12.00
N THR A 146 -0.23 -12.85 -12.86
CA THR A 146 -0.62 -12.61 -14.26
C THR A 146 -2.04 -13.11 -14.53
N GLY A 147 -2.59 -12.75 -15.69
CA GLY A 147 -3.90 -13.24 -16.14
C GLY A 147 -5.08 -12.60 -15.40
N LEU A 148 -4.92 -11.38 -14.88
CA LEU A 148 -5.97 -10.65 -14.20
C LEU A 148 -6.92 -9.99 -15.21
N SER A 149 -8.23 -10.11 -14.95
CA SER A 149 -9.28 -9.44 -15.72
C SER A 149 -9.30 -7.93 -15.44
N ASP A 150 -9.99 -7.13 -16.26
CA ASP A 150 -10.28 -5.75 -15.88
C ASP A 150 -11.26 -5.72 -14.70
N GLY A 151 -11.08 -4.78 -13.77
CA GLY A 151 -11.92 -4.62 -12.58
C GLY A 151 -11.13 -4.51 -11.28
N ALA A 152 -11.86 -4.50 -10.16
CA ALA A 152 -11.28 -4.45 -8.83
C ALA A 152 -10.86 -5.86 -8.37
N HIS A 153 -9.68 -5.95 -7.77
CA HIS A 153 -9.09 -7.17 -7.26
C HIS A 153 -8.64 -7.00 -5.81
N ARG A 154 -8.53 -8.14 -5.11
CA ARG A 154 -8.04 -8.21 -3.73
C ARG A 154 -6.95 -9.26 -3.61
N ILE A 155 -5.81 -8.89 -3.02
CA ILE A 155 -4.79 -9.84 -2.55
C ILE A 155 -4.86 -9.93 -1.04
N VAL A 156 -4.85 -11.16 -0.53
CA VAL A 156 -4.67 -11.45 0.89
C VAL A 156 -3.37 -12.22 1.06
N VAL A 157 -2.47 -11.71 1.91
CA VAL A 157 -1.27 -12.44 2.34
C VAL A 157 -1.52 -12.97 3.74
N PHE A 158 -1.35 -14.27 3.92
CA PHE A 158 -1.47 -14.98 5.19
C PHE A 158 -0.08 -15.33 5.70
N GLY A 159 0.16 -15.10 6.98
CA GLY A 159 1.31 -15.61 7.70
C GLY A 159 0.89 -16.58 8.79
N ASN A 160 1.62 -17.68 8.90
CA ASN A 160 1.53 -18.62 10.01
C ASN A 160 2.90 -18.66 10.69
N LEU A 161 2.95 -18.09 11.89
CA LEU A 161 4.11 -18.13 12.77
C LEU A 161 3.96 -19.30 13.73
N LYS A 162 4.97 -20.17 13.77
CA LYS A 162 5.06 -21.26 14.72
C LYS A 162 6.24 -21.02 15.67
N VAL A 163 5.96 -20.87 16.96
CA VAL A 163 6.95 -20.67 18.03
C VAL A 163 6.82 -21.82 19.01
N ASN A 164 7.87 -22.65 19.15
CA ASN A 164 7.85 -23.80 20.06
C ASN A 164 6.62 -24.72 19.89
N GLY A 165 6.12 -24.86 18.67
CA GLY A 165 4.93 -25.68 18.38
C GLY A 165 3.60 -24.93 18.40
N VAL A 166 3.53 -23.74 18.97
CA VAL A 166 2.31 -22.90 19.03
C VAL A 166 2.20 -22.07 17.77
N SER A 167 1.06 -22.17 17.08
CA SER A 167 0.77 -21.39 15.87
C SER A 167 0.01 -20.11 16.17
N GLU A 168 0.41 -19.03 15.49
CA GLU A 168 -0.28 -17.76 15.43
C GLU A 168 -0.48 -17.35 13.97
N PHE A 169 -1.66 -16.84 13.65
CA PHE A 169 -2.03 -16.48 12.29
C PHE A 169 -2.18 -14.97 12.16
N GLY A 170 -1.64 -14.42 11.08
CA GLY A 170 -1.80 -13.03 10.71
C GLY A 170 -2.21 -12.93 9.25
N GLU A 171 -2.94 -11.88 8.90
CA GLU A 171 -3.30 -11.57 7.52
C GLU A 171 -3.15 -10.08 7.20
N VAL A 172 -2.88 -9.80 5.94
CA VAL A 172 -2.70 -8.45 5.39
C VAL A 172 -3.42 -8.41 4.05
N VAL A 173 -4.18 -7.34 3.80
CA VAL A 173 -5.12 -7.26 2.67
C VAL A 173 -4.88 -5.97 1.89
N VAL A 174 -4.70 -6.10 0.58
CA VAL A 174 -4.59 -4.97 -0.36
C VAL A 174 -5.59 -5.10 -1.49
N TYR A 175 -6.02 -3.94 -1.99
CA TYR A 175 -6.92 -3.84 -3.12
C TYR A 175 -6.20 -3.11 -4.26
N PHE A 176 -6.60 -3.39 -5.50
CA PHE A 176 -6.09 -2.70 -6.67
C PHE A 176 -7.08 -2.86 -7.83
N ILE A 177 -6.92 -2.08 -8.88
CA ILE A 177 -7.78 -2.13 -10.07
C ILE A 177 -6.92 -2.47 -11.28
N ILE A 178 -7.40 -3.37 -12.14
CA ILE A 178 -6.88 -3.54 -13.48
C ILE A 178 -7.78 -2.74 -14.43
N ASN A 179 -7.19 -1.81 -15.19
CA ASN A 179 -7.87 -1.02 -16.20
C ASN A 179 -6.98 -0.91 -17.45
N ARG A 180 -7.11 -1.86 -18.37
CA ARG A 180 -6.33 -1.89 -19.61
C ARG A 180 -6.77 -0.85 -20.64
N ASN A 181 -7.97 -0.29 -20.50
CA ASN A 181 -8.52 0.74 -21.37
C ASN A 181 -8.99 1.95 -20.55
N PRO A 182 -8.06 2.74 -19.97
CA PRO A 182 -8.43 4.03 -19.42
C PRO A 182 -8.94 4.87 -20.59
N VAL A 183 -10.22 5.27 -20.55
CA VAL A 183 -10.89 5.98 -21.63
C VAL A 183 -9.99 7.10 -22.17
N ARG A 184 -9.54 6.95 -23.43
CA ARG A 184 -8.75 7.96 -24.13
C ARG A 184 -9.68 9.12 -24.49
N LEU A 185 -9.82 10.10 -23.60
CA LEU A 185 -10.63 11.32 -23.81
C LEU A 185 -10.03 12.31 -24.83
N TRP A 186 -9.22 11.86 -25.79
CA TRP A 186 -8.55 12.75 -26.75
C TRP A 186 -8.67 12.23 -28.18
N THR A 187 -9.88 12.08 -28.71
CA THR A 187 -10.08 12.15 -30.17
C THR A 187 -11.53 12.53 -30.46
N ASN A 188 -11.77 13.83 -30.62
CA ASN A 188 -12.76 14.42 -31.53
C ASN A 188 -12.66 15.95 -31.42
N ILE A 189 -11.55 16.51 -31.92
CA ILE A 189 -11.57 17.87 -32.47
C ILE A 189 -11.51 17.67 -33.97
N ILE A 190 -12.69 17.57 -34.59
CA ILE A 190 -12.85 17.91 -35.99
C ILE A 190 -13.05 19.42 -36.00
N ILE A 191 -12.04 20.17 -36.43
CA ILE A 191 -12.18 21.54 -36.95
C ILE A 191 -11.40 21.59 -38.24
#